data_AF-A0A4U1EWQ8-F1
#
_entry.id   AF-A0A4U1EWQ8-F1
#
_cell.length_a   1.000
_cell.length_b   1.000
_cell.length_c   1.000
_cell.angle_alpha   90.00
_cell.angle_beta   90.00
_cell.angle_gamma   90.00
#
_symmetry.space_group_name_H-M   'P 1'
#
loop_
_entity.id
_entity.type
_entity.pdbx_description
1 polymer ?
#
loop_
_entity_poly.entity_id
_entity_poly.type
_entity_poly.pdbx_seq_one_letter_code
_entity_poly.pdbx_strand_id
1 'polypeptide(L)'
;ESHAIGKKPENPADMIEEGELILSVNILYPVIFHKHKEHKPYQTMLVLGSQKLTELRDSICCVSDLQIGGEFSNTPDQAPEHISKDLYKSAFFYFEGIFYNDKRYPECRDLSRTIIEWSESHDRGYGKFQTAKMEDFTFNDLCIKLGFPYLYCHQGDCEHIVVITDIRLVHHNDCLDRTLYPLLIKKHWLWTRKCFVCKMYTARWVTNNDSFAPEDPCFFCDVCFRMLHYDSEGNKLGEFLAYPYVIFKFGWIPLSLDG
;
A
#
# COMPACT_ATOMS: atom_id res chain seq x y z
N GLU A 1 -20.41 2.60 -2.23
CA GLU A 1 -20.45 3.37 -0.97
C GLU A 1 -20.18 2.42 0.18
N SER A 2 -19.45 2.87 1.20
CA SER A 2 -19.02 2.00 2.31
C SER A 2 -20.23 1.39 3.04
N HIS A 3 -20.36 0.06 3.05
CA HIS A 3 -21.39 -0.69 3.78
C HIS A 3 -21.31 -0.54 5.32
N ALA A 4 -20.40 0.27 5.85
CA ALA A 4 -20.14 0.38 7.28
C ALA A 4 -20.87 1.55 7.99
N ILE A 5 -21.59 2.41 7.25
CA ILE A 5 -22.31 3.54 7.87
C ILE A 5 -23.39 3.01 8.82
N GLY A 6 -23.37 3.49 10.08
CA GLY A 6 -24.32 3.09 11.12
C GLY A 6 -24.17 1.64 11.59
N LYS A 7 -23.11 0.93 11.18
CA LYS A 7 -22.88 -0.46 11.60
C LYS A 7 -22.49 -0.49 13.08
N LYS A 8 -23.16 -1.36 13.84
CA LYS A 8 -22.83 -1.68 15.23
C LYS A 8 -22.17 -3.05 15.30
N PRO A 9 -21.23 -3.26 16.23
CA PRO A 9 -20.59 -4.56 16.40
C PRO A 9 -21.60 -5.58 16.95
N GLU A 10 -21.40 -6.85 16.60
CA GLU A 10 -22.16 -7.96 17.21
C GLU A 10 -21.74 -8.17 18.67
N ASN A 11 -20.44 -7.98 18.94
CA ASN A 11 -19.87 -8.06 20.27
C ASN A 11 -19.81 -6.66 20.92
N PRO A 12 -20.46 -6.44 22.08
CA PRO A 12 -20.41 -5.16 22.79
C PRO A 12 -18.99 -4.71 23.16
N ALA A 13 -18.05 -5.65 23.32
CA ALA A 13 -16.67 -5.33 23.65
C ALA A 13 -15.90 -4.70 22.49
N ASP A 14 -16.45 -4.69 21.26
CA ASP A 14 -15.88 -4.06 20.06
C ASP A 14 -16.49 -2.69 19.76
N MET A 15 -17.38 -2.23 20.64
CA MET A 15 -18.00 -0.92 20.55
C MET A 15 -16.96 0.18 20.71
N ILE A 16 -17.07 1.23 19.89
CA ILE A 16 -16.29 2.45 20.06
C ILE A 16 -16.70 3.16 21.35
N GLU A 17 -15.71 3.61 22.12
CA GLU A 17 -15.91 4.32 23.39
C GLU A 17 -16.43 5.75 23.17
N GLU A 18 -17.14 6.27 24.17
CA GLU A 18 -17.60 7.66 24.14
C GLU A 18 -16.40 8.62 24.17
N GLY A 19 -16.48 9.68 23.36
CA GLY A 19 -15.39 10.68 23.25
C GLY A 19 -14.27 10.30 22.29
N GLU A 20 -14.35 9.14 21.62
CA GLU A 20 -13.38 8.74 20.61
C GLU A 20 -13.36 9.71 19.41
N LEU A 21 -12.18 9.88 18.81
CA LEU A 21 -11.96 10.72 17.64
C LEU A 21 -11.92 9.88 16.36
N ILE A 22 -12.44 10.43 15.28
CA ILE A 22 -12.25 9.95 13.91
C ILE A 22 -11.43 10.98 13.14
N LEU A 23 -10.34 10.51 12.54
CA LEU A 23 -9.48 11.28 11.65
C LEU A 23 -9.73 10.85 10.20
N SER A 24 -9.93 11.82 9.31
CA SER A 24 -9.98 11.58 7.85
C SER A 24 -8.60 11.73 7.24
N VAL A 25 -7.97 10.61 6.92
CA VAL A 25 -6.59 10.53 6.44
C VAL A 25 -6.57 10.23 4.94
N ASN A 26 -6.02 11.16 4.16
CA ASN A 26 -5.75 10.99 2.73
C ASN A 26 -4.31 10.52 2.52
N ILE A 27 -4.13 9.42 1.80
CA ILE A 27 -2.83 8.88 1.42
C ILE A 27 -2.71 8.96 -0.10
N LEU A 28 -1.84 9.85 -0.57
CA LEU A 28 -1.59 10.02 -2.00
C LEU A 28 -0.67 8.89 -2.49
N TYR A 29 -0.97 8.36 -3.67
CA TYR A 29 -0.09 7.38 -4.30
C TYR A 29 1.23 8.03 -4.75
N PRO A 30 2.32 7.23 -4.83
CA PRO A 30 3.63 7.72 -5.27
C PRO A 30 3.54 8.32 -6.67
N VAL A 31 4.41 9.28 -6.93
CA VAL A 31 4.42 10.13 -8.13
C VAL A 31 4.95 9.35 -9.34
N ILE A 32 4.22 8.34 -9.82
CA ILE A 32 4.75 7.41 -10.85
C ILE A 32 4.12 7.61 -12.23
N PHE A 33 2.98 8.28 -12.36
CA PHE A 33 2.31 8.38 -13.66
C PHE A 33 2.23 9.80 -14.19
N HIS A 34 2.95 10.08 -15.29
CA HIS A 34 2.74 11.28 -16.12
C HIS A 34 1.27 11.47 -16.54
N LYS A 35 0.49 10.38 -16.56
CA LYS A 35 -0.96 10.36 -16.87
C LYS A 35 -1.85 11.03 -15.80
N HIS A 36 -1.33 11.24 -14.59
CA HIS A 36 -2.07 11.79 -13.45
C HIS A 36 -1.51 13.14 -12.97
N LYS A 37 -0.98 13.96 -13.89
CA LYS A 37 -0.42 15.28 -13.59
C LYS A 37 -1.42 16.24 -12.93
N GLU A 38 -2.71 16.17 -13.32
CA GLU A 38 -3.74 17.10 -12.83
C GLU A 38 -4.48 16.58 -11.59
N HIS A 39 -4.76 15.27 -11.52
CA HIS A 39 -5.42 14.64 -10.38
C HIS A 39 -4.59 13.45 -9.89
N LYS A 40 -3.87 13.65 -8.79
CA LYS A 40 -3.12 12.58 -8.13
C LYS A 40 -4.11 11.61 -7.49
N PRO A 41 -4.05 10.31 -7.83
CA PRO A 41 -4.91 9.34 -7.19
C PRO A 41 -4.52 9.24 -5.70
N TYR A 42 -5.51 9.00 -4.85
CA TYR A 42 -5.33 8.83 -3.43
C TYR A 42 -6.38 7.87 -2.88
N GLN A 43 -6.12 7.38 -1.67
CA GLN A 43 -7.10 6.67 -0.86
C GLN A 43 -7.42 7.50 0.40
N THR A 44 -8.65 7.40 0.87
CA THR A 44 -9.10 8.04 2.11
C THR A 44 -9.49 6.95 3.09
N MET A 45 -8.91 7.03 4.28
CA MET A 45 -9.20 6.14 5.40
C MET A 45 -9.73 6.97 6.57
N LEU A 46 -10.70 6.42 7.28
CA LEU A 46 -11.05 6.89 8.62
C LEU A 46 -10.27 6.09 9.63
N VAL A 47 -9.61 6.78 10.56
CA VAL A 47 -8.78 6.16 11.60
C VAL A 47 -9.25 6.67 12.96
N LEU A 48 -9.26 5.81 13.97
CA LEU A 48 -9.60 6.26 15.32
C LEU A 48 -8.41 6.95 15.98
N GLY A 49 -8.68 7.88 16.89
CA GLY A 49 -7.64 8.54 17.69
C GLY A 49 -6.84 7.54 18.52
N SER A 50 -7.52 6.57 19.10
CA SER A 50 -6.91 5.48 19.90
C SER A 50 -6.12 4.44 19.10
N GLN A 51 -6.24 4.41 17.76
CA GLN A 51 -5.53 3.43 16.96
C GLN A 51 -4.04 3.73 16.88
N LYS A 52 -3.25 2.66 16.89
CA LYS A 52 -1.81 2.75 16.69
C LYS A 52 -1.49 3.15 15.26
N LEU A 53 -0.38 3.87 15.08
CA LEU A 53 0.11 4.22 13.74
C LEU A 53 0.36 2.99 12.87
N THR A 54 0.74 1.87 13.49
CA THR A 54 0.94 0.58 12.82
C THR A 54 -0.33 0.02 12.19
N GLU A 55 -1.50 0.30 12.76
CA GLU A 55 -2.78 -0.16 12.20
C GLU A 55 -3.10 0.57 10.89
N LEU A 56 -2.82 1.89 10.84
CA LEU A 56 -2.90 2.63 9.58
C LEU A 56 -1.90 2.05 8.57
N ARG A 57 -0.63 1.88 8.94
CA ARG A 57 0.42 1.29 8.07
C ARG A 57 -0.08 0.00 7.41
N ASP A 58 -0.60 -0.92 8.21
CA ASP A 58 -1.01 -2.23 7.73
C ASP A 58 -2.19 -2.14 6.74
N SER A 59 -3.03 -1.13 6.91
CA SER A 59 -4.22 -0.86 6.09
C SER A 59 -3.93 -0.11 4.79
N ILE A 60 -2.74 0.50 4.65
CA ILE A 60 -2.35 1.20 3.42
C ILE A 60 -2.25 0.20 2.27
N CYS A 61 -3.02 0.46 1.21
CA CYS A 61 -2.96 -0.29 -0.03
C CYS A 61 -1.99 0.40 -1.01
N CYS A 62 -0.73 -0.04 -1.10
CA CYS A 62 0.22 0.46 -2.11
C CYS A 62 0.41 -0.53 -3.28
N VAL A 63 0.72 -0.03 -4.48
CA VAL A 63 1.05 -0.89 -5.64
C VAL A 63 2.37 -1.60 -5.41
N SER A 64 3.36 -0.91 -4.85
CA SER A 64 4.67 -1.48 -4.54
C SER A 64 4.58 -2.63 -3.55
N ASP A 65 3.57 -2.64 -2.66
CA ASP A 65 3.32 -3.76 -1.74
C ASP A 65 2.92 -5.04 -2.44
N LEU A 66 2.24 -4.94 -3.59
CA LEU A 66 1.75 -6.07 -4.36
C LEU A 66 2.76 -6.59 -5.38
N GLN A 67 3.85 -5.87 -5.61
CA GLN A 67 4.86 -6.30 -6.58
C GLN A 67 5.53 -7.59 -6.11
N ILE A 68 5.92 -8.41 -7.08
CA ILE A 68 6.73 -9.60 -6.83
C ILE A 68 8.10 -9.30 -7.42
N GLY A 69 9.10 -9.22 -6.55
CA GLY A 69 10.48 -8.94 -6.98
C GLY A 69 11.08 -10.14 -7.71
N GLY A 70 11.79 -9.87 -8.81
CA GLY A 70 12.55 -10.89 -9.54
C GLY A 70 12.08 -11.09 -10.98
N GLU A 71 13.00 -11.63 -11.78
CA GLU A 71 12.79 -11.99 -13.17
C GLU A 71 12.64 -13.52 -13.26
N PHE A 72 11.63 -14.00 -13.98
CA PHE A 72 11.22 -15.41 -13.96
C PHE A 72 11.00 -15.99 -15.36
N SER A 73 11.61 -15.43 -16.42
CA SER A 73 11.49 -16.00 -17.77
C SER A 73 12.10 -17.40 -17.89
N ASN A 74 13.12 -17.72 -17.11
CA ASN A 74 13.73 -19.05 -17.15
C ASN A 74 13.03 -20.05 -16.21
N THR A 75 12.37 -19.56 -15.17
CA THR A 75 11.72 -20.38 -14.13
C THR A 75 10.36 -19.82 -13.74
N PRO A 76 9.42 -19.68 -14.69
CA PRO A 76 8.11 -19.06 -14.45
C PRO A 76 7.26 -19.80 -13.40
N ASP A 77 7.47 -21.11 -13.23
CA ASP A 77 6.81 -21.93 -12.19
C ASP A 77 7.38 -21.71 -10.77
N GLN A 78 8.52 -21.02 -10.66
CA GLN A 78 9.15 -20.68 -9.37
C GLN A 78 8.85 -19.24 -8.94
N ALA A 79 8.00 -18.51 -9.68
CA ALA A 79 7.56 -17.19 -9.27
C ALA A 79 6.89 -17.27 -7.88
N PRO A 80 7.39 -16.55 -6.87
CA PRO A 80 6.91 -16.69 -5.50
C PRO A 80 5.50 -16.11 -5.38
N GLU A 81 4.72 -16.67 -4.46
CA GLU A 81 3.42 -16.11 -4.08
C GLU A 81 3.57 -14.90 -3.15
N HIS A 82 4.70 -14.80 -2.44
CA HIS A 82 4.99 -13.72 -1.51
C HIS A 82 5.13 -12.39 -2.24
N ILE A 83 4.44 -11.38 -1.73
CA ILE A 83 4.46 -10.03 -2.25
C ILE A 83 5.54 -9.20 -1.54
N SER A 84 5.96 -8.09 -2.14
CA SER A 84 6.97 -7.19 -1.57
C SER A 84 6.67 -6.76 -0.14
N LYS A 85 5.38 -6.60 0.24
CA LYS A 85 4.99 -6.25 1.62
C LYS A 85 5.45 -7.28 2.66
N ASP A 86 5.50 -8.55 2.30
CA ASP A 86 5.91 -9.64 3.20
C ASP A 86 7.41 -9.66 3.44
N LEU A 87 8.18 -9.25 2.42
CA LEU A 87 9.64 -9.26 2.43
C LEU A 87 10.22 -7.94 2.97
N TYR A 88 9.65 -6.81 2.57
CA TYR A 88 10.17 -5.47 2.84
C TYR A 88 9.30 -4.75 3.88
N LYS A 89 9.45 -5.17 5.14
CA LYS A 89 8.62 -4.69 6.26
C LYS A 89 9.02 -3.33 6.83
N SER A 90 10.16 -2.78 6.40
CA SER A 90 10.65 -1.50 6.92
C SER A 90 9.78 -0.36 6.42
N ALA A 91 9.30 0.47 7.34
CA ALA A 91 8.51 1.65 7.03
C ALA A 91 8.64 2.71 8.14
N PHE A 92 8.35 3.97 7.81
CA PHE A 92 8.15 5.01 8.80
C PHE A 92 7.01 5.96 8.42
N PHE A 93 6.41 6.56 9.44
CA PHE A 93 5.70 7.83 9.29
C PHE A 93 6.58 8.96 9.78
N TYR A 94 6.48 10.13 9.15
CA TYR A 94 7.14 11.34 9.59
C TYR A 94 6.09 12.42 9.88
N PHE A 95 5.93 12.73 11.18
CA PHE A 95 5.03 13.76 11.67
C PHE A 95 5.80 14.73 12.57
N GLU A 96 5.65 16.04 12.33
CA GLU A 96 6.18 17.13 13.16
C GLU A 96 7.65 16.94 13.63
N GLY A 97 8.55 16.53 12.73
CA GLY A 97 9.97 16.39 13.07
C GLY A 97 10.37 15.05 13.68
N ILE A 98 9.42 14.12 13.82
CA ILE A 98 9.64 12.80 14.42
C ILE A 98 9.42 11.70 13.36
N PHE A 99 10.41 10.83 13.20
CA PHE A 99 10.32 9.61 12.43
C PHE A 99 9.84 8.45 13.31
N TYR A 100 8.59 8.04 13.11
CA TYR A 100 7.97 6.87 13.72
C TYR A 100 8.32 5.65 12.88
N ASN A 101 9.42 4.98 13.21
CA ASN A 101 9.91 3.80 12.47
C ASN A 101 9.19 2.56 12.97
N ASP A 102 8.74 1.69 12.05
CA ASP A 102 8.18 0.40 12.42
C ASP A 102 9.30 -0.53 12.89
N LYS A 103 9.28 -0.90 14.17
CA LYS A 103 10.30 -1.77 14.79
C LYS A 103 9.68 -3.06 15.35
N ARG A 104 8.46 -3.41 14.89
CA ARG A 104 7.74 -4.63 15.32
C ARG A 104 8.46 -5.93 14.96
N TYR A 105 9.27 -5.91 13.90
CA TYR A 105 9.96 -7.09 13.39
C TYR A 105 11.49 -6.91 13.42
N PRO A 106 12.26 -7.96 13.76
CA PRO A 106 13.73 -7.89 13.77
C PRO A 106 14.36 -7.52 12.41
N GLU A 107 13.68 -7.85 11.31
CA GLU A 107 14.10 -7.52 9.94
C GLU A 107 13.88 -6.05 9.56
N CYS A 108 13.11 -5.29 10.34
CA CYS A 108 12.88 -3.88 10.08
C CYS A 108 14.18 -3.08 10.25
N ARG A 109 14.59 -2.43 9.16
CA ARG A 109 15.71 -1.49 9.14
C ARG A 109 15.20 -0.08 9.44
N ASP A 110 16.05 0.70 10.09
CA ASP A 110 15.78 2.11 10.33
C ASP A 110 16.02 2.92 9.05
N LEU A 111 14.95 3.11 8.27
CA LEU A 111 15.00 3.84 7.01
C LEU A 111 15.27 5.35 7.23
N SER A 112 14.92 5.89 8.39
CA SER A 112 15.13 7.31 8.71
C SER A 112 16.60 7.68 8.93
N ARG A 113 17.45 6.69 9.28
CA ARG A 113 18.86 6.91 9.63
C ARG A 113 19.61 7.75 8.60
N THR A 114 19.53 7.37 7.33
CA THR A 114 20.27 8.07 6.27
C THR A 114 19.82 9.52 6.12
N ILE A 115 18.53 9.81 6.33
CA ILE A 115 17.98 11.16 6.27
C ILE A 115 18.51 11.99 7.45
N ILE A 116 18.54 11.41 8.65
CA ILE A 116 19.04 12.07 9.86
C ILE A 116 20.52 12.37 9.72
N GLU A 117 21.34 11.38 9.37
CA GLU A 117 22.79 11.55 9.17
C GLU A 117 23.10 12.61 8.10
N TRP A 118 22.37 12.58 6.98
CA TRP A 118 22.50 13.59 5.93
C TRP A 118 22.16 15.00 6.43
N SER A 119 21.10 15.12 7.25
CA SER A 119 20.67 16.41 7.81
C SER A 119 21.66 16.98 8.82
N GLU A 120 22.33 16.12 9.60
CA GLU A 120 23.30 16.51 10.63
C GLU A 120 24.71 16.74 10.07
N SER A 121 25.00 16.23 8.87
CA SER A 121 26.33 16.35 8.25
C SER A 121 26.80 17.80 8.03
N HIS A 122 25.86 18.73 7.86
CA HIS A 122 26.11 20.16 7.62
C HIS A 122 25.02 20.98 8.29
N ASP A 123 25.35 22.20 8.74
CA ASP A 123 24.33 23.15 9.19
C ASP A 123 23.49 23.60 7.99
N ARG A 124 22.28 23.03 7.89
CA ARG A 124 21.30 23.31 6.84
C ARG A 124 20.12 24.14 7.35
N GLY A 125 20.15 24.57 8.61
CA GLY A 125 19.03 25.28 9.26
C GLY A 125 17.84 24.40 9.63
N TYR A 126 17.97 23.07 9.55
CA TYR A 126 16.96 22.13 10.06
C TYR A 126 17.13 21.92 11.57
N GLY A 127 16.01 21.80 12.28
CA GLY A 127 16.04 21.31 13.66
C GLY A 127 16.48 19.85 13.73
N LYS A 128 16.92 19.39 14.91
CA LYS A 128 17.27 17.98 15.10
C LYS A 128 16.03 17.11 14.95
N PHE A 129 16.07 16.17 14.01
CA PHE A 129 15.04 15.16 13.87
C PHE A 129 15.08 14.19 15.05
N GLN A 130 13.91 13.67 15.41
CA GLN A 130 13.76 12.67 16.45
C GLN A 130 13.30 11.35 15.83
N THR A 131 13.49 10.26 16.57
CA THR A 131 12.99 8.94 16.18
C THR A 131 12.19 8.33 17.32
N ALA A 132 11.14 7.60 16.95
CA ALA A 132 10.29 6.86 17.87
C ALA A 132 9.92 5.51 17.24
N LYS A 133 9.48 4.56 18.09
CA LYS A 133 8.90 3.29 17.63
C LYS A 133 7.45 3.52 17.23
N MET A 134 7.07 3.12 16.03
CA MET A 134 5.72 3.32 15.50
C MET A 134 4.66 2.60 16.35
N GLU A 135 5.00 1.43 16.88
CA GLU A 135 4.10 0.57 17.65
C GLU A 135 3.76 1.09 19.06
N ASP A 136 4.44 2.14 19.51
CA ASP A 136 4.27 2.73 20.85
C ASP A 136 3.34 3.96 20.83
N PHE A 137 2.88 4.41 19.66
CA PHE A 137 2.13 5.66 19.49
C PHE A 137 0.78 5.43 18.81
N THR A 138 -0.20 6.20 19.27
CA THR A 138 -1.55 6.34 18.69
C THR A 138 -1.70 7.70 18.02
N PHE A 139 -2.81 7.93 17.30
CA PHE A 139 -3.11 9.24 16.73
C PHE A 139 -3.39 10.31 17.80
N ASN A 140 -3.88 9.91 18.98
CA ASN A 140 -4.09 10.81 20.12
C ASN A 140 -2.79 11.36 20.69
N ASP A 141 -1.66 10.66 20.49
CA ASP A 141 -0.34 11.09 20.97
C ASP A 141 0.33 12.10 20.03
N LEU A 142 -0.24 12.35 18.84
CA LEU A 142 0.37 13.18 17.81
C LEU A 142 -0.08 14.64 17.88
N CYS A 143 0.88 15.55 17.79
CA CYS A 143 0.61 16.94 17.42
C CYS A 143 0.44 17.00 15.89
N ILE A 144 -0.76 17.31 15.39
CA ILE A 144 -1.07 17.31 13.96
C ILE A 144 -1.59 18.67 13.51
N LYS A 145 -1.17 19.10 12.33
CA LYS A 145 -1.73 20.24 11.60
C LYS A 145 -2.68 19.74 10.52
N LEU A 146 -3.93 20.18 10.57
CA LEU A 146 -4.92 19.85 9.54
C LEU A 146 -4.49 20.41 8.18
N GLY A 147 -4.61 19.59 7.14
CA GLY A 147 -4.23 19.93 5.77
C GLY A 147 -2.72 19.98 5.49
N PHE A 148 -1.87 19.72 6.49
CA PHE A 148 -0.42 19.71 6.31
C PHE A 148 0.06 18.40 5.66
N PRO A 149 1.01 18.45 4.70
CA PRO A 149 1.56 17.26 4.08
C PRO A 149 2.62 16.59 4.97
N TYR A 150 2.28 15.40 5.45
CA TYR A 150 3.19 14.49 6.14
C TYR A 150 3.69 13.40 5.19
N LEU A 151 4.65 12.58 5.64
CA LEU A 151 5.28 11.55 4.83
C LEU A 151 5.07 10.17 5.44
N TYR A 152 4.69 9.22 4.60
CA TYR A 152 4.82 7.80 4.84
C TYR A 152 5.79 7.21 3.83
N CYS A 153 6.78 6.47 4.29
CA CYS A 153 7.73 5.79 3.41
C CYS A 153 7.80 4.31 3.80
N HIS A 154 7.77 3.43 2.81
CA HIS A 154 7.95 1.99 2.99
C HIS A 154 8.82 1.41 1.88
N GLN A 155 9.38 0.22 2.13
CA GLN A 155 10.29 -0.50 1.21
C GLN A 155 11.60 0.24 0.85
N GLY A 156 11.83 1.42 1.43
CA GLY A 156 13.08 2.19 1.31
C GLY A 156 12.97 3.42 0.41
N ASP A 157 12.10 3.39 -0.60
CA ASP A 157 11.97 4.45 -1.61
C ASP A 157 10.51 4.74 -2.03
N CYS A 158 9.53 3.97 -1.54
CA CYS A 158 8.13 4.21 -1.87
C CYS A 158 7.52 5.25 -0.93
N GLU A 159 7.51 6.50 -1.40
CA GLU A 159 7.05 7.66 -0.64
C GLU A 159 5.59 8.05 -0.94
N HIS A 160 4.84 8.31 0.12
CA HIS A 160 3.45 8.71 0.09
C HIS A 160 3.24 9.97 0.91
N ILE A 161 2.56 10.95 0.31
CA ILE A 161 2.09 12.11 1.08
C ILE A 161 0.84 11.71 1.87
N VAL A 162 0.87 11.94 3.17
CA VAL A 162 -0.22 11.71 4.11
C VAL A 162 -0.77 13.06 4.55
N VAL A 163 -2.07 13.27 4.37
CA VAL A 163 -2.74 14.52 4.76
C VAL A 163 -3.93 14.20 5.63
N ILE A 164 -3.93 14.72 6.85
CA ILE A 164 -5.08 14.63 7.76
C ILE A 164 -5.96 15.84 7.48
N THR A 165 -7.15 15.59 6.94
CA THR A 165 -8.03 16.66 6.41
C THR A 165 -9.14 17.07 7.36
N ASP A 166 -9.54 16.19 8.27
CA ASP A 166 -10.60 16.42 9.23
C ASP A 166 -10.36 15.58 10.49
N ILE A 167 -10.74 16.11 11.64
CA ILE A 167 -10.74 15.42 12.94
C ILE A 167 -12.04 15.81 13.64
N ARG A 168 -12.79 14.81 14.09
CA ARG A 168 -14.07 15.03 14.77
C ARG A 168 -14.36 13.94 15.79
N LEU A 169 -15.28 14.22 16.70
CA LEU A 169 -15.84 13.21 17.59
C LEU A 169 -16.68 12.20 16.78
N VAL A 170 -16.67 10.96 17.25
CA VAL A 170 -17.56 9.89 16.76
C VAL A 170 -19.02 10.30 16.96
N HIS A 171 -19.83 10.07 15.93
CA HIS A 171 -21.25 10.34 15.90
C HIS A 171 -22.03 9.02 15.84
N HIS A 172 -23.27 9.02 16.33
CA HIS A 172 -24.11 7.80 16.39
C HIS A 172 -24.42 7.15 15.02
N ASN A 173 -24.23 7.90 13.93
CA ASN A 173 -24.41 7.41 12.55
C ASN A 173 -23.11 6.86 11.93
N ASP A 174 -21.98 6.96 12.64
CA ASP A 174 -20.72 6.37 12.17
C ASP A 174 -20.75 4.85 12.27
N CYS A 175 -19.70 4.23 11.74
CA CYS A 175 -19.38 2.85 12.08
C CYS A 175 -18.96 2.82 13.55
N LEU A 176 -19.71 2.12 14.38
CA LEU A 176 -19.45 2.01 15.82
C LEU A 176 -18.74 0.70 16.20
N ASP A 177 -18.47 -0.14 15.21
CA ASP A 177 -17.66 -1.35 15.32
C ASP A 177 -16.19 -0.99 15.09
N ARG A 178 -15.37 -1.07 16.15
CA ARG A 178 -13.95 -0.70 16.08
C ARG A 178 -13.16 -1.62 15.16
N THR A 179 -13.57 -2.88 14.99
CA THR A 179 -12.79 -3.90 14.26
C THR A 179 -12.72 -3.61 12.76
N LEU A 180 -13.58 -2.72 12.27
CA LEU A 180 -13.64 -2.30 10.88
C LEU A 180 -12.73 -1.09 10.58
N TYR A 181 -12.14 -0.49 11.62
CA TYR A 181 -11.16 0.58 11.47
C TYR A 181 -9.74 0.00 11.37
N PRO A 182 -8.84 0.59 10.57
CA PRO A 182 -9.03 1.76 9.72
C PRO A 182 -10.00 1.53 8.55
N LEU A 183 -11.01 2.39 8.43
CA LEU A 183 -12.10 2.20 7.47
C LEU A 183 -11.76 2.86 6.14
N LEU A 184 -11.57 2.06 5.10
CA LEU A 184 -11.37 2.56 3.74
C LEU A 184 -12.67 3.11 3.15
N ILE A 185 -12.78 4.44 3.01
CA ILE A 185 -13.98 5.10 2.47
C ILE A 185 -13.86 5.50 1.01
N LYS A 186 -12.63 5.75 0.53
CA LYS A 186 -12.35 6.08 -0.86
C LYS A 186 -11.06 5.41 -1.30
N LYS A 187 -11.09 4.83 -2.50
CA LYS A 187 -9.90 4.28 -3.15
C LYS A 187 -9.99 4.55 -4.63
N HIS A 188 -8.88 4.96 -5.24
CA HIS A 188 -8.83 5.11 -6.68
C HIS A 188 -8.88 3.74 -7.36
N TRP A 189 -9.68 3.62 -8.41
CA TRP A 189 -9.75 2.39 -9.18
C TRP A 189 -8.55 2.29 -10.13
N LEU A 190 -7.64 1.37 -9.84
CA LEU A 190 -6.57 1.03 -10.76
C LEU A 190 -7.09 0.03 -11.80
N TRP A 191 -6.89 0.37 -13.07
CA TRP A 191 -7.40 -0.41 -14.19
C TRP A 191 -6.61 -1.70 -14.35
N THR A 192 -7.31 -2.83 -14.38
CA THR A 192 -6.71 -4.12 -14.67
C THR A 192 -6.35 -4.21 -16.16
N ARG A 193 -5.11 -4.59 -16.49
CA ARG A 193 -4.70 -4.85 -17.88
C ARG A 193 -5.19 -6.21 -18.33
N LYS A 194 -5.84 -6.29 -19.49
CA LYS A 194 -6.15 -7.57 -20.14
C LYS A 194 -4.94 -8.05 -20.94
N CYS A 195 -4.83 -9.37 -21.10
CA CYS A 195 -3.83 -10.00 -21.95
C CYS A 195 -3.89 -9.41 -23.37
N PHE A 196 -2.73 -9.11 -23.94
CA PHE A 196 -2.62 -8.54 -25.26
C PHE A 196 -3.08 -9.51 -26.36
N VAL A 197 -2.79 -10.81 -26.21
CA VAL A 197 -3.11 -11.83 -27.22
C VAL A 197 -4.61 -12.12 -27.26
N CYS A 198 -5.17 -12.64 -26.16
CA CYS A 198 -6.57 -13.07 -26.15
C CYS A 198 -7.57 -11.93 -25.92
N LYS A 199 -7.13 -10.77 -25.38
CA LYS A 199 -7.99 -9.65 -24.96
C LYS A 199 -9.14 -10.02 -24.00
N MET A 200 -9.14 -11.24 -23.47
CA MET A 200 -10.23 -11.81 -22.66
C MET A 200 -9.86 -11.88 -21.19
N TYR A 201 -8.78 -12.60 -20.88
CA TYR A 201 -8.31 -12.79 -19.51
C TYR A 201 -7.47 -11.62 -19.02
N THR A 202 -7.47 -11.39 -17.71
CA THR A 202 -6.58 -10.41 -17.07
C THR A 202 -5.13 -10.87 -17.19
N ALA A 203 -4.23 -9.93 -17.41
CA ALA A 203 -2.81 -10.22 -17.44
C ALA A 203 -2.31 -10.69 -16.08
N ARG A 204 -1.32 -11.58 -16.11
CA ARG A 204 -0.57 -12.11 -14.96
C ARG A 204 0.94 -12.07 -15.17
N TRP A 205 1.37 -11.80 -16.40
CA TRP A 205 2.77 -11.64 -16.77
C TRP A 205 2.92 -10.34 -17.54
N VAL A 206 4.03 -9.65 -17.28
CA VAL A 206 4.54 -8.59 -18.13
C VAL A 206 5.90 -9.02 -18.65
N THR A 207 6.10 -8.89 -19.96
CA THR A 207 7.39 -9.16 -20.59
C THR A 207 8.04 -7.86 -21.05
N ASN A 208 9.37 -7.88 -21.03
CA ASN A 208 10.22 -6.79 -21.49
C ASN A 208 11.28 -7.32 -22.45
N ASN A 209 11.72 -6.48 -23.39
CA ASN A 209 12.68 -6.86 -24.44
C ASN A 209 12.26 -8.14 -25.18
N ASP A 210 10.95 -8.29 -25.42
CA ASP A 210 10.36 -9.51 -25.91
C ASP A 210 10.21 -9.48 -27.43
N SER A 211 10.98 -10.32 -28.12
CA SER A 211 11.00 -10.36 -29.58
C SER A 211 9.71 -10.90 -30.22
N PHE A 212 8.86 -11.60 -29.46
CA PHE A 212 7.56 -12.10 -29.93
C PHE A 212 6.42 -11.13 -29.63
N ALA A 213 6.64 -10.19 -28.70
CA ALA A 213 5.65 -9.22 -28.32
C ALA A 213 5.53 -8.07 -29.34
N PRO A 214 4.30 -7.58 -29.58
CA PRO A 214 4.04 -6.44 -30.46
C PRO A 214 4.29 -5.07 -29.80
N GLU A 215 4.47 -5.03 -28.48
CA GLU A 215 4.75 -3.83 -27.70
C GLU A 215 5.76 -4.16 -26.59
N ASP A 216 6.43 -3.14 -26.04
CA ASP A 216 7.37 -3.30 -24.91
C ASP A 216 7.11 -2.18 -23.88
N PRO A 217 6.70 -2.51 -22.63
CA PRO A 217 6.37 -3.84 -22.12
C PRO A 217 5.04 -4.39 -22.68
N CYS A 218 4.89 -5.71 -22.74
CA CYS A 218 3.64 -6.39 -23.15
C CYS A 218 3.05 -7.25 -22.04
N PHE A 219 1.70 -7.34 -22.00
CA PHE A 219 0.96 -8.00 -20.92
C PHE A 219 0.29 -9.29 -21.38
N PHE A 220 0.49 -10.39 -20.68
CA PHE A 220 -0.05 -11.71 -21.04
C PHE A 220 -0.81 -12.35 -19.87
N CYS A 221 -1.85 -13.12 -20.16
CA CYS A 221 -2.41 -14.06 -19.18
C CYS A 221 -1.52 -15.32 -19.13
N ASP A 222 -1.66 -16.15 -18.10
CA ASP A 222 -0.83 -17.35 -17.91
C ASP A 222 -0.82 -18.24 -19.17
N VAL A 223 -1.99 -18.52 -19.74
CA VAL A 223 -2.10 -19.43 -20.90
C VAL A 223 -1.39 -18.86 -22.13
N CYS A 224 -1.67 -17.61 -22.51
CA CYS A 224 -1.04 -17.00 -23.68
C CYS A 224 0.46 -16.78 -23.48
N PHE A 225 0.89 -16.46 -22.25
CA PHE A 225 2.30 -16.33 -21.92
C PHE A 225 3.03 -17.66 -22.18
N ARG A 226 2.49 -18.78 -21.68
CA ARG A 226 3.09 -20.11 -21.88
C ARG A 226 3.11 -20.54 -23.33
N MET A 227 1.99 -20.39 -24.04
CA MET A 227 1.88 -20.83 -25.43
C MET A 227 2.80 -20.07 -26.39
N LEU A 228 3.08 -18.80 -26.12
CA LEU A 228 3.90 -17.97 -27.02
C LEU A 228 5.40 -18.14 -26.75
N HIS A 229 5.79 -18.33 -25.49
CA HIS A 229 7.18 -18.20 -25.06
C HIS A 229 7.87 -19.50 -24.68
N TYR A 230 7.14 -20.62 -24.62
CA TYR A 230 7.72 -21.91 -24.22
C TYR A 230 7.22 -23.03 -25.13
N ASP A 231 8.07 -24.02 -25.37
CA ASP A 231 7.67 -25.24 -26.07
C ASP A 231 6.87 -26.19 -25.15
N SER A 232 6.46 -27.34 -25.70
CA SER A 232 5.73 -28.37 -24.94
C SER A 232 6.53 -29.02 -23.81
N GLU A 233 7.85 -28.90 -23.82
CA GLU A 233 8.74 -29.41 -22.77
C GLU A 233 9.04 -28.35 -21.70
N GLY A 234 8.57 -27.11 -21.91
CA GLY A 234 8.79 -25.97 -21.01
C GLY A 234 10.09 -25.22 -21.28
N ASN A 235 10.78 -25.48 -22.39
CA ASN A 235 11.98 -24.74 -22.76
C ASN A 235 11.60 -23.37 -23.30
N LYS A 236 12.35 -22.35 -22.88
CA LYS A 236 12.17 -20.96 -23.30
C LYS A 236 12.46 -20.81 -24.80
N LEU A 237 11.48 -20.30 -25.53
CA LEU A 237 11.59 -19.94 -26.94
C LEU A 237 11.98 -18.47 -27.03
N GLY A 238 13.26 -18.19 -27.28
CA GLY A 238 13.80 -16.84 -27.53
C GLY A 238 14.16 -16.00 -26.29
N GLU A 239 14.65 -14.79 -26.55
CA GLU A 239 15.16 -13.88 -25.52
C GLU A 239 14.08 -12.87 -25.12
N PHE A 240 13.75 -12.85 -23.83
CA PHE A 240 12.82 -11.92 -23.20
C PHE A 240 13.03 -11.95 -21.69
N LEU A 241 12.57 -10.91 -20.99
CA LEU A 241 12.47 -10.89 -19.53
C LEU A 241 10.99 -11.02 -19.16
N ALA A 242 10.67 -11.75 -18.10
CA ALA A 242 9.29 -11.95 -17.64
C ALA A 242 9.15 -11.67 -16.15
N TYR A 243 8.15 -10.88 -15.81
CA TYR A 243 7.85 -10.48 -14.44
C TYR A 243 6.38 -10.78 -14.13
N PRO A 244 6.07 -11.32 -12.93
CA PRO A 244 4.70 -11.48 -12.49
C PRO A 244 4.00 -10.12 -12.41
N TYR A 245 2.84 -10.04 -13.04
CA TYR A 245 1.96 -8.88 -13.00
C TYR A 245 0.83 -9.13 -12.00
N VAL A 246 0.92 -8.44 -10.86
CA VAL A 246 -0.11 -8.54 -9.81
C VAL A 246 -1.18 -7.49 -10.05
N ILE A 247 -2.43 -7.96 -10.00
CA ILE A 247 -3.60 -7.12 -10.16
C ILE A 247 -3.97 -6.58 -8.78
N PHE A 248 -4.33 -5.30 -8.71
CA PHE A 248 -5.01 -4.74 -7.54
C PHE A 248 -6.42 -5.34 -7.42
N LYS A 249 -6.53 -6.58 -6.94
CA LYS A 249 -7.80 -7.23 -6.63
C LYS A 249 -8.10 -7.00 -5.15
N PHE A 250 -8.93 -6.02 -4.85
CA PHE A 250 -9.82 -6.15 -3.68
C PHE A 250 -11.20 -5.66 -4.08
N GLY A 251 -12.09 -6.63 -4.26
CA GLY A 251 -13.50 -6.44 -3.93
C GLY A 251 -13.62 -6.24 -2.42
N TRP A 252 -14.71 -5.60 -2.05
CA TRP A 252 -15.26 -5.53 -0.70
C TRP A 252 -14.99 -6.79 0.10
N ILE A 253 -14.56 -6.61 1.35
CA ILE A 253 -14.42 -7.62 2.41
C ILE A 253 -15.39 -8.79 2.16
N PRO A 254 -14.93 -10.03 1.95
CA PRO A 254 -15.82 -11.16 2.09
C PRO A 254 -16.17 -11.22 3.57
N LEU A 255 -17.41 -10.84 3.91
CA LEU A 255 -18.10 -11.45 5.04
C LEU A 255 -17.92 -12.96 4.87
N SER A 256 -17.52 -13.61 5.95
CA SER A 256 -17.58 -15.05 6.13
C SER A 256 -18.78 -15.62 5.40
N LEU A 257 -18.52 -16.42 4.37
CA LEU A 257 -19.44 -17.49 4.02
C LEU A 257 -19.10 -18.62 4.98
N ASP A 258 -19.71 -18.55 6.15
CA ASP A 258 -19.96 -19.73 6.96
C ASP A 258 -20.69 -20.75 6.07
N GLY A 259 -20.09 -21.93 5.96
CA GLY A 259 -20.78 -23.18 5.65
C GLY A 259 -20.84 -24.00 6.92
#